data_AF-A0A2V9XTC6-F1
#
_entry.id   AF-A0A2V9XTC6-F1
#
_cell.length_a   1.000
_cell.length_b   1.000
_cell.length_c   1.000
_cell.angle_alpha   90.00
_cell.angle_beta   90.00
_cell.angle_gamma   90.00
#
_symmetry.space_group_name_H-M   'P 1'
#
loop_
_entity.id
_entity.type
_entity.pdbx_description
1 polymer ?
#
loop_
_entity_poly.entity_id
_entity_poly.type
_entity_poly.pdbx_seq_one_letter_code
_entity_poly.pdbx_strand_id
1 'polypeptide(L)'
;MAEQEIHREREEEAKKIRRLQLMISMVMSVIGQDPNLTLAEASELAAGAKKAALAMFPDKELAFDLLYKPRLQRLIRERFRLQ
;
A
#
# COMPACT_ATOMS: atom_id res chain seq x y z
N MET A 1 -3.45 -34.25 -5.92
CA MET A 1 -3.25 -33.22 -6.97
C MET A 1 -3.95 -31.92 -6.60
N ALA A 2 -5.26 -31.90 -6.33
CA ALA A 2 -5.99 -30.70 -5.90
C ALA A 2 -5.45 -30.03 -4.62
N GLU A 3 -4.99 -30.80 -3.63
CA GLU A 3 -4.41 -30.24 -2.40
C GLU A 3 -3.09 -29.48 -2.64
N GLN A 4 -2.25 -29.96 -3.58
CA GLN A 4 -0.99 -29.29 -3.92
C GLN A 4 -1.22 -27.97 -4.66
N GLU A 5 -2.29 -27.88 -5.45
CA GLU A 5 -2.69 -26.68 -6.19
C GLU A 5 -3.20 -25.58 -5.24
N ILE A 6 -4.05 -25.95 -4.27
CA ILE A 6 -4.50 -25.04 -3.20
C ILE A 6 -3.33 -24.50 -2.37
N HIS A 7 -2.35 -25.36 -2.05
CA HIS A 7 -1.15 -24.92 -1.34
C HIS A 7 -0.35 -23.90 -2.15
N ARG A 8 -0.18 -24.13 -3.46
CA ARG A 8 0.54 -23.22 -4.35
C ARG A 8 -0.17 -21.87 -4.49
N GLU A 9 -1.49 -21.86 -4.66
CA GLU A 9 -2.27 -20.61 -4.72
C GLU A 9 -2.14 -19.79 -3.43
N ARG A 10 -2.21 -20.45 -2.26
CA ARG A 10 -2.01 -19.77 -0.96
C ARG A 10 -0.61 -19.20 -0.81
N GLU A 11 0.41 -19.91 -1.27
CA GLU A 11 1.78 -19.39 -1.24
C GLU A 11 1.96 -18.17 -2.17
N GLU A 12 1.34 -18.19 -3.34
CA GLU A 12 1.36 -17.05 -4.26
C GLU A 12 0.62 -15.84 -3.68
N GLU A 13 -0.52 -16.05 -3.04
CA GLU A 13 -1.24 -15.00 -2.32
C GLU A 13 -0.38 -14.44 -1.17
N ALA A 14 0.24 -15.29 -0.35
CA ALA A 14 1.13 -14.87 0.72
C ALA A 14 2.34 -14.06 0.19
N LYS A 15 2.91 -14.45 -0.96
CA LYS A 15 3.98 -13.69 -1.63
C LYS A 15 3.50 -12.31 -2.08
N LYS A 16 2.29 -12.22 -2.66
CA LYS A 16 1.69 -10.92 -3.03
C LYS A 16 1.46 -10.04 -1.80
N ILE A 17 0.97 -10.59 -0.69
CA ILE A 17 0.75 -9.84 0.55
C ILE A 17 2.08 -9.29 1.08
N ARG A 18 3.13 -10.10 1.16
CA ARG A 18 4.47 -9.66 1.61
C ARG A 18 5.04 -8.55 0.73
N ARG A 19 4.89 -8.67 -0.59
CA ARG A 19 5.31 -7.64 -1.56
C ARG A 19 4.54 -6.33 -1.36
N LEU A 20 3.22 -6.40 -1.16
CA LEU A 20 2.39 -5.22 -0.88
C LEU A 20 2.80 -4.56 0.44
N GLN A 21 3.00 -5.34 1.50
CA GLN A 21 3.45 -4.81 2.79
C GLN A 21 4.79 -4.07 2.67
N LEU A 22 5.76 -4.65 1.96
CA LEU A 22 7.05 -4.00 1.73
C LEU A 22 6.89 -2.68 0.96
N MET A 23 6.13 -2.70 -0.13
CA MET A 23 5.86 -1.51 -0.95
C MET A 23 5.19 -0.40 -0.13
N ILE A 24 4.19 -0.75 0.68
CA ILE A 24 3.50 0.22 1.53
C ILE A 24 4.45 0.81 2.58
N SER A 25 5.28 -0.01 3.22
CA SER A 25 6.29 0.46 4.16
C SER A 25 7.29 1.42 3.48
N MET A 26 7.70 1.14 2.25
CA MET A 26 8.56 2.04 1.47
C MET A 26 7.87 3.38 1.17
N VAL A 27 6.61 3.35 0.71
CA VAL A 27 5.82 4.56 0.46
C VAL A 27 5.66 5.39 1.73
N MET A 28 5.35 4.76 2.86
CA MET A 28 5.29 5.45 4.16
C MET A 28 6.65 6.03 4.57
N SER A 29 7.75 5.34 4.30
CA SER A 29 9.10 5.85 4.61
C SER A 29 9.43 7.09 3.78
N VAL A 30 9.19 7.05 2.46
CA VAL A 30 9.42 8.20 1.57
C VAL A 30 8.57 9.38 2.00
N ILE A 31 7.25 9.16 2.18
CA ILE A 31 6.35 10.21 2.66
C ILE A 31 6.81 10.72 4.02
N GLY A 32 7.23 9.88 4.96
CA GLY A 32 7.60 10.32 6.30
C GLY A 32 8.96 11.04 6.40
N GLN A 33 9.92 10.74 5.52
CA GLN A 33 11.33 11.06 5.77
C GLN A 33 11.98 11.96 4.72
N ASP A 34 11.53 11.96 3.46
CA ASP A 34 12.21 12.75 2.41
C ASP A 34 11.91 14.23 2.59
N PRO A 35 12.84 15.10 3.03
CA PRO A 35 12.54 16.50 3.35
C PRO A 35 12.10 17.35 2.14
N ASN A 36 12.42 16.93 0.92
CA ASN A 36 12.10 17.68 -0.30
C ASN A 36 10.75 17.30 -0.91
N LEU A 37 10.12 16.25 -0.39
CA LEU A 37 8.85 15.76 -0.90
C LEU A 37 7.73 16.79 -0.69
N THR A 38 7.07 17.15 -1.79
CA THR A 38 5.92 18.05 -1.80
C THR A 38 4.61 17.31 -1.45
N LEU A 39 3.58 18.08 -1.10
CA LEU A 39 2.25 17.53 -0.83
C LEU A 39 1.66 16.81 -2.06
N ALA A 40 1.91 17.36 -3.26
CA ALA A 40 1.44 16.76 -4.51
C ALA A 40 2.10 15.39 -4.74
N GLU A 41 3.42 15.31 -4.64
CA GLU A 41 4.16 14.04 -4.79
C GLU A 41 3.77 13.02 -3.72
N ALA A 42 3.58 13.44 -2.47
CA ALA A 42 3.10 12.55 -1.41
C ALA A 42 1.70 11.98 -1.72
N SER A 43 0.81 12.81 -2.28
CA SER A 43 -0.52 12.39 -2.72
C SER A 43 -0.46 11.43 -3.90
N GLU A 44 0.44 11.69 -4.87
CA GLU A 44 0.69 10.81 -6.00
C GLU A 44 1.25 9.45 -5.57
N LEU A 45 2.19 9.43 -4.61
CA LEU A 45 2.72 8.19 -4.04
C LEU A 45 1.63 7.36 -3.36
N ALA A 46 0.74 8.00 -2.59
CA ALA A 46 -0.40 7.32 -1.98
C ALA A 46 -1.39 6.77 -3.04
N ALA A 47 -1.67 7.54 -4.09
CA ALA A 47 -2.51 7.09 -5.19
C ALA A 47 -1.87 5.94 -5.99
N GLY A 48 -0.56 6.00 -6.21
CA GLY A 48 0.24 4.95 -6.84
C GLY A 48 0.22 3.66 -6.03
N ALA A 49 0.36 3.76 -4.71
CA ALA A 49 0.26 2.62 -3.80
C ALA A 49 -1.12 1.93 -3.90
N LYS A 50 -2.20 2.72 -3.97
CA LYS A 50 -3.55 2.18 -4.19
C LYS A 50 -3.65 1.46 -5.54
N LYS A 51 -3.20 2.08 -6.64
CA LYS A 51 -3.22 1.46 -7.97
C LYS A 51 -2.43 0.15 -8.00
N ALA A 52 -1.26 0.12 -7.40
CA ALA A 52 -0.44 -1.09 -7.31
C ALA A 52 -1.11 -2.19 -6.48
N ALA A 53 -1.74 -1.84 -5.35
CA ALA A 53 -2.50 -2.78 -4.54
C ALA A 53 -3.66 -3.40 -5.31
N LEU A 54 -4.43 -2.59 -6.05
CA LEU A 54 -5.54 -3.07 -6.88
C LEU A 54 -5.07 -3.89 -8.08
N ALA A 55 -3.92 -3.59 -8.67
CA ALA A 55 -3.35 -4.44 -9.72
C ALA A 55 -2.95 -5.83 -9.18
N MET A 56 -2.52 -5.92 -7.92
CA MET A 56 -2.19 -7.20 -7.28
C MET A 56 -3.42 -7.94 -6.73
N PHE A 57 -4.43 -7.19 -6.30
CA PHE A 57 -5.66 -7.67 -5.67
C PHE A 57 -6.88 -6.87 -6.17
N PRO A 58 -7.40 -7.15 -7.38
CA PRO A 58 -8.45 -6.35 -8.02
C PRO A 58 -9.72 -6.20 -7.19
N ASP A 59 -10.12 -7.26 -6.49
CA ASP A 59 -11.38 -7.30 -5.73
C ASP A 59 -11.21 -6.91 -4.25
N LYS A 60 -10.04 -6.36 -3.86
CA LYS A 60 -9.71 -6.05 -2.45
C LYS A 60 -9.59 -4.55 -2.19
N GLU A 61 -10.27 -3.71 -2.96
CA GLU A 61 -10.26 -2.25 -2.77
C GLU A 61 -10.71 -1.84 -1.37
N LEU A 62 -11.83 -2.38 -0.89
CA LEU A 62 -12.34 -2.06 0.44
C LEU A 62 -11.33 -2.41 1.54
N ALA A 63 -10.62 -3.54 1.41
CA ALA A 63 -9.60 -3.93 2.36
C ALA A 63 -8.42 -2.94 2.37
N PHE A 64 -7.99 -2.47 1.20
CA PHE A 64 -6.97 -1.43 1.10
C PHE A 64 -7.43 -0.12 1.77
N ASP A 65 -8.65 0.31 1.46
CA ASP A 65 -9.24 1.54 1.97
C ASP A 65 -9.45 1.51 3.49
N LEU A 66 -9.65 0.33 4.09
CA LEU A 66 -9.73 0.16 5.55
C LEU A 66 -8.36 0.09 6.22
N LEU A 67 -7.40 -0.60 5.62
CA LEU A 67 -6.10 -0.91 6.26
C LEU A 67 -5.05 0.18 6.06
N TYR A 68 -4.95 0.74 4.86
CA TYR A 68 -3.80 1.54 4.43
C TYR A 68 -4.13 3.00 4.20
N LYS A 69 -5.29 3.29 3.60
CA LYS A 69 -5.71 4.68 3.32
C LYS A 69 -5.71 5.58 4.57
N PRO A 70 -6.23 5.17 5.75
CA PRO A 70 -6.21 6.02 6.93
C PRO A 70 -4.79 6.31 7.42
N ARG A 71 -3.89 5.34 7.29
CA ARG A 71 -2.47 5.46 7.69
C ARG A 71 -1.72 6.44 6.80
N LEU A 72 -1.88 6.30 5.48
CA LEU A 72 -1.27 7.21 4.50
C LEU A 72 -1.81 8.64 4.66
N GLN A 73 -3.13 8.80 4.81
CA GLN A 73 -3.74 10.10 5.03
C GLN A 73 -3.24 10.76 6.31
N ARG A 74 -3.18 10.02 7.42
CA ARG A 74 -2.66 10.53 8.69
C ARG A 74 -1.21 10.99 8.54
N LEU A 75 -0.37 10.18 7.92
CA LEU A 75 1.04 10.50 7.69
C LEU A 75 1.22 11.79 6.87
N ILE A 76 0.46 11.92 5.77
CA ILE A 76 0.48 13.13 4.94
C ILE A 76 0.00 14.35 5.74
N ARG A 77 -1.11 14.24 6.48
CA ARG A 77 -1.63 15.35 7.28
C ARG A 77 -0.64 15.81 8.35
N GLU A 78 -0.05 14.88 9.10
CA GLU A 78 0.93 15.19 10.14
C GLU A 78 2.17 15.86 9.56
N ARG A 79 2.70 15.32 8.45
CA ARG A 79 3.88 15.86 7.79
C ARG A 79 3.68 17.26 7.23
N PHE A 80 2.57 17.49 6.53
CA PHE A 80 2.30 18.77 5.86
C PHE A 80 1.45 19.72 6.70
N ARG A 81 1.19 19.39 7.97
CA ARG A 81 0.40 20.17 8.93
C ARG A 81 -0.97 20.59 8.38
N LEU A 82 -1.63 19.65 7.71
CA LEU A 82 -2.98 19.85 7.17
C LEU A 82 -4.00 19.71 8.32
N GLN A 83 -4.83 20.74 8.50
CA GLN A 83 -5.89 20.76 9.52
C GLN A 83 -7.10 19.91 9.09
#